data_AF-A0A672SSW2-F1
#
_entry.id   AF-A0A672SSW2-F1
#
_cell.length_a   1.000
_cell.length_b   1.000
_cell.length_c   1.000
_cell.angle_alpha   90.00
_cell.angle_beta   90.00
_cell.angle_gamma   90.00
#
_symmetry.space_group_name_H-M   'P 1'
#
loop_
_entity.id
_entity.type
_entity.pdbx_description
1 polymer ?
#
loop_
_entity_poly.entity_id
_entity_poly.type
_entity_poly.pdbx_seq_one_letter_code
_entity_poly.pdbx_strand_id
1 'polypeptide(L)'
;MAYVSERLLATLDDLDTGELKRFKWLLKNHKNISAAALEKADTPDTVDLLMKRFGPEEAEKITVDILRKMNHNYLAKELENKQKQGNSFK
;
A
#
# COMPACT_ATOMS: atom_id res chain seq x y z
N MET A 1 -14.53 -4.39 -5.84
CA MET A 1 -13.22 -4.47 -6.54
C MET A 1 -12.18 -5.01 -5.56
N ALA A 2 -12.06 -6.34 -5.44
CA ALA A 2 -11.13 -6.99 -4.50
C ALA A 2 -9.67 -7.03 -5.01
N TYR A 3 -9.48 -6.83 -6.32
CA TYR A 3 -8.17 -6.90 -6.95
C TYR A 3 -7.15 -5.89 -6.40
N VAL A 4 -7.59 -4.70 -5.97
CA VAL A 4 -6.67 -3.68 -5.45
C VAL A 4 -6.24 -4.00 -4.02
N SER A 5 -7.16 -4.39 -3.14
CA SER A 5 -6.82 -4.85 -1.77
C SER A 5 -5.84 -6.01 -1.81
N GLU A 6 -6.11 -7.02 -2.64
CA GLU A 6 -5.26 -8.21 -2.75
C GLU A 6 -3.86 -7.87 -3.26
N ARG A 7 -3.75 -6.93 -4.21
CA ARG A 7 -2.45 -6.46 -4.71
C ARG A 7 -1.66 -5.71 -3.67
N LEU A 8 -2.30 -4.77 -2.98
CA LEU A 8 -1.66 -4.02 -1.89
C LEU A 8 -1.22 -4.96 -0.78
N LEU A 9 -2.08 -5.94 -0.44
CA LEU A 9 -1.75 -6.94 0.56
C LEU A 9 -0.53 -7.75 0.14
N ALA A 10 -0.51 -8.33 -1.05
CA ALA A 10 0.62 -9.11 -1.54
C ALA A 10 1.92 -8.29 -1.61
N THR A 11 1.84 -7.01 -2.01
CA THR A 11 3.01 -6.12 -2.04
C THR A 11 3.53 -5.79 -0.65
N LEU A 12 2.65 -5.59 0.33
CA LEU A 12 3.03 -5.31 1.70
C LEU A 12 3.44 -6.58 2.47
N ASP A 13 2.98 -7.75 2.04
CA ASP A 13 3.37 -9.07 2.58
C ASP A 13 4.79 -9.46 2.16
N ASP A 14 5.24 -8.98 0.99
CA ASP A 14 6.63 -9.13 0.53
C ASP A 14 7.62 -8.26 1.33
N LEU A 15 7.13 -7.27 2.07
CA LEU A 15 7.95 -6.43 2.95
C LEU A 15 8.28 -7.15 4.27
N ASP A 16 9.52 -7.04 4.71
CA ASP A 16 9.89 -7.53 6.04
C ASP A 16 9.20 -6.69 7.15
N THR A 17 9.14 -7.24 8.37
CA THR A 17 8.64 -6.55 9.57
C THR A 17 9.27 -5.16 9.77
N GLY A 18 10.57 -4.99 9.49
CA GLY A 18 11.26 -3.71 9.58
C GLY A 18 10.82 -2.70 8.52
N GLU A 19 10.57 -3.19 7.30
CA GLU A 19 10.09 -2.39 6.17
C GLU A 19 8.63 -1.99 6.37
N LEU A 20 7.78 -2.93 6.79
CA LEU A 20 6.39 -2.66 7.12
C LEU A 20 6.26 -1.59 8.23
N LYS A 21 7.13 -1.62 9.25
CA LYS A 21 7.18 -0.56 10.27
C LYS A 21 7.52 0.81 9.67
N ARG A 22 8.50 0.87 8.76
CA ARG A 22 8.86 2.11 8.04
C ARG A 22 7.72 2.58 7.14
N PHE A 23 7.05 1.65 6.44
CA PHE A 23 5.90 1.95 5.60
C PHE A 23 4.78 2.60 6.42
N LYS A 24 4.40 2.00 7.55
CA LYS A 24 3.41 2.54 8.48
C LYS A 24 3.81 3.92 9.01
N TRP A 25 5.09 4.12 9.33
CA TRP A 25 5.59 5.42 9.80
C TRP A 25 5.49 6.50 8.70
N LEU A 26 5.88 6.19 7.47
CA LEU A 26 5.73 7.09 6.33
C LEU A 26 4.27 7.36 6.02
N LEU A 27 3.39 6.36 6.13
CA LEU A 27 1.97 6.49 5.91
C LEU A 27 1.32 7.44 6.94
N LYS A 28 1.68 7.29 8.22
CA LYS A 28 1.33 8.24 9.28
C LYS A 28 1.74 9.66 8.90
N ASN A 29 3.00 9.86 8.50
CA ASN A 29 3.55 11.17 8.20
C ASN A 29 2.96 11.81 6.92
N HIS A 30 2.74 11.01 5.88
CA HIS A 30 2.25 11.49 4.60
C HIS A 30 0.75 11.83 4.66
N LYS A 31 -0.04 11.06 5.42
CA LYS A 31 -1.50 11.11 5.36
C LYS A 31 -2.19 11.50 6.68
N ASN A 32 -1.42 11.85 7.71
CA ASN A 32 -1.93 12.13 9.05
C ASN A 32 -2.91 11.04 9.51
N ILE A 33 -2.52 9.78 9.31
CA ILE A 33 -3.25 8.64 9.86
C ILE A 33 -2.88 8.52 11.35
N SER A 34 -3.87 8.19 12.18
CA SER A 34 -3.64 8.02 13.61
C SER A 34 -2.56 6.96 13.86
N ALA A 35 -1.51 7.36 14.59
CA ALA A 35 -0.41 6.47 14.95
C ALA A 35 -0.91 5.23 15.70
N ALA A 36 -1.87 5.43 16.60
CA ALA A 36 -2.46 4.37 17.40
C ALA A 36 -3.20 3.32 16.55
N ALA A 37 -3.76 3.73 15.40
CA ALA A 37 -4.39 2.81 14.47
C ALA A 37 -3.34 2.00 13.69
N LEU A 38 -2.25 2.64 13.27
CA LEU A 38 -1.20 1.99 12.48
C LEU A 38 -0.24 1.11 13.30
N GLU A 39 -0.01 1.44 14.58
CA GLU A 39 0.85 0.64 15.45
C GLU A 39 0.28 -0.75 15.75
N LYS A 40 -1.06 -0.86 15.80
CA LYS A 40 -1.77 -2.12 16.06
C LYS A 40 -2.27 -2.81 14.79
N ALA A 41 -2.35 -2.08 13.67
CA ALA A 41 -2.80 -2.63 12.41
C ALA A 41 -1.79 -3.64 11.87
N ASP A 42 -2.23 -4.82 11.44
CA ASP A 42 -1.43 -5.73 10.64
C ASP A 42 -1.41 -5.29 9.16
N THR A 43 -0.69 -6.04 8.32
CA THR A 43 -0.65 -5.84 6.86
C THR A 43 -2.06 -5.69 6.27
N PRO A 44 -3.02 -6.62 6.50
CA PRO A 44 -4.38 -6.49 5.99
C PRO A 44 -5.14 -5.29 6.56
N ASP A 45 -5.01 -4.99 7.86
CA ASP A 45 -5.68 -3.83 8.46
C ASP A 45 -5.17 -2.51 7.85
N THR A 46 -3.87 -2.45 7.51
CA THR A 46 -3.28 -1.28 6.87
C THR A 46 -3.85 -1.08 5.47
N VAL A 47 -4.05 -2.16 4.71
CA VAL A 47 -4.67 -2.12 3.37
C VAL A 47 -6.13 -1.73 3.46
N ASP A 48 -6.89 -2.33 4.37
CA ASP A 48 -8.31 -1.99 4.57
C ASP A 48 -8.45 -0.53 4.98
N LEU A 49 -7.60 -0.04 5.88
CA LEU A 49 -7.59 1.36 6.29
C LEU A 49 -7.30 2.30 5.12
N LEU A 50 -6.33 1.98 4.27
CA LEU A 50 -6.01 2.74 3.06
C LEU A 50 -7.21 2.77 2.11
N MET A 51 -7.82 1.63 1.83
CA MET A 51 -8.98 1.53 0.94
C MET A 51 -10.20 2.24 1.50
N LYS A 52 -10.49 2.09 2.80
CA LYS A 52 -11.63 2.71 3.46
C LYS A 52 -11.50 4.21 3.54
N ARG A 53 -10.27 4.72 3.73
CA ARG A 53 -10.04 6.16 3.93
C ARG A 53 -9.82 6.92 2.61
N PHE A 54 -9.16 6.31 1.63
CA PHE A 54 -8.79 7.00 0.39
C PHE A 54 -9.44 6.40 -0.87
N GLY A 55 -9.99 5.19 -0.79
CA GLY A 55 -10.46 4.46 -1.96
C GLY A 55 -9.34 3.71 -2.69
N PRO A 56 -9.71 2.80 -3.61
CA PRO A 56 -8.76 1.91 -4.28
C PRO A 56 -7.69 2.66 -5.09
N GLU A 57 -8.07 3.69 -5.84
CA GLU A 57 -7.13 4.40 -6.72
C GLU A 57 -6.08 5.20 -5.93
N GLU A 58 -6.51 5.94 -4.91
CA GLU A 58 -5.55 6.68 -4.08
C GLU A 58 -4.74 5.75 -3.18
N ALA A 59 -5.33 4.69 -2.63
CA ALA A 59 -4.61 3.69 -1.83
C ALA A 59 -3.41 3.12 -2.60
N GLU A 60 -3.60 2.83 -3.89
CA GLU A 60 -2.54 2.35 -4.77
C GLU A 60 -1.45 3.39 -4.98
N LYS A 61 -1.82 4.63 -5.36
CA LYS A 61 -0.85 5.74 -5.54
C LYS A 61 -0.02 6.00 -4.28
N ILE A 62 -0.67 6.00 -3.12
CA ILE A 62 0.00 6.23 -1.83
C ILE A 62 1.01 5.12 -1.54
N THR A 63 0.61 3.88 -1.77
CA THR A 63 1.48 2.72 -1.54
C THR A 63 2.69 2.76 -2.45
N VAL A 64 2.51 3.06 -3.74
CA VAL A 64 3.60 3.26 -4.71
C VAL A 64 4.56 4.38 -4.27
N ASP A 65 4.04 5.55 -3.85
CA ASP A 65 4.88 6.67 -3.41
C ASP A 65 5.73 6.32 -2.19
N ILE A 66 5.14 5.63 -1.22
CA ILE A 66 5.84 5.21 0.00
C ILE A 66 6.90 4.15 -0.32
N LEU A 67 6.57 3.15 -1.15
CA LEU A 67 7.52 2.13 -1.58
C LEU A 67 8.73 2.76 -2.29
N ARG A 68 8.51 3.73 -3.20
CA ARG A 68 9.59 4.49 -3.83
C ARG A 68 10.46 5.24 -2.82
N LYS A 69 9.84 5.88 -1.81
CA LYS A 69 10.58 6.56 -0.72
C LYS A 69 11.44 5.62 0.11
N MET A 70 11.01 4.37 0.26
CA MET A 70 11.78 3.33 0.93
C MET A 70 12.81 2.65 0.02
N ASN A 71 12.96 3.11 -1.22
CA ASN A 71 13.81 2.52 -2.26
C ASN A 71 13.34 1.13 -2.75
N HIS A 72 12.09 0.73 -2.46
CA HIS A 72 11.41 -0.44 -3.02
C HIS A 72 10.83 -0.13 -4.39
N ASN A 73 11.66 0.38 -5.29
CA ASN A 73 11.25 0.78 -6.63
C ASN A 73 10.74 -0.42 -7.45
N TYR A 74 11.24 -1.63 -7.17
CA TYR A 74 10.77 -2.86 -7.79
C TYR A 74 9.30 -3.14 -7.45
N LEU A 75 8.97 -3.21 -6.16
CA LEU A 75 7.61 -3.43 -5.67
C LEU A 75 6.65 -2.31 -6.12
N ALA A 76 7.12 -1.06 -6.10
CA ALA A 76 6.35 0.08 -6.59
C ALA A 76 5.98 -0.08 -8.07
N LYS A 77 6.93 -0.51 -8.91
CA LYS A 77 6.74 -0.71 -10.34
C LYS A 77 5.90 -1.94 -10.66
N GLU A 78 6.08 -3.02 -9.91
CA GLU A 78 5.21 -4.21 -9.95
C GLU A 78 3.76 -3.83 -9.66
N LEU A 79 3.55 -3.04 -8.60
CA LEU A 79 2.24 -2.52 -8.24
C LEU A 79 1.70 -1.67 -9.39
N GLU A 80 2.38 -0.65 -9.90
CA GLU A 80 1.89 0.15 -11.04
C GLU A 80 1.64 -0.65 -12.33
N ASN A 81 2.48 -1.65 -12.63
CA ASN A 81 2.33 -2.46 -13.84
C ASN A 81 1.10 -3.35 -13.80
N LYS A 82 0.76 -3.91 -12.63
CA LYS A 82 -0.46 -4.71 -12.45
C LYS A 82 -1.74 -3.89 -12.61
N GLN A 83 -1.66 -2.55 -12.54
CA GLN A 83 -2.75 -1.62 -12.83
C GLN A 83 -3.07 -1.61 -14.33
N LYS A 84 -2.03 -1.67 -15.18
CA LYS A 84 -2.17 -1.59 -16.64
C LYS A 84 -2.67 -2.90 -17.27
N GLN A 85 -2.37 -4.04 -16.66
CA GLN A 85 -2.82 -5.36 -17.17
C GLN A 85 -4.33 -5.61 -16.94
N GLY A 86 -4.96 -4.91 -15.98
CA GLY A 86 -6.42 -4.97 -15.77
C GLY A 86 -7.23 -4.21 -16.82
N ASN A 87 -6.59 -3.42 -17.69
CA ASN A 87 -7.26 -2.54 -18.65
C ASN A 87 -7.18 -3.05 -20.11
N SER A 88 -6.73 -4.30 -20.32
CA SER A 88 -6.53 -4.89 -21.65
C SER A 88 -7.52 -6.00 -22.01
N PHE A 89 -8.56 -6.23 -21.20
CA PHE A 89 -9.69 -7.09 -21.54
C PHE A 89 -10.97 -6.27 -21.59
N LYS A 90 -11.13 -5.49 -22.65
CA LYS A 90 -12.43 -5.02 -23.13
C LYS A 90 -12.44 -5.05 -24.65
#